data_AF-A0A0A9XLU0-F1
#
_entry.id   AF-A0A0A9XLU0-F1
#
_cell.length_a   1.000
_cell.length_b   1.000
_cell.length_c   1.000
_cell.angle_alpha   90.00
_cell.angle_beta   90.00
_cell.angle_gamma   90.00
#
_symmetry.space_group_name_H-M   'P 1'
#
loop_
_entity.id
_entity.type
_entity.pdbx_description
1 polymer ?
#
loop_
_entity_poly.entity_id
_entity_poly.type
_entity_poly.pdbx_seq_one_letter_code
_entity_poly.pdbx_strand_id
1 'polypeptide(L)'
;REDALNKLSLTGVTPNRLPIWRDGAFPGLFCDSYIENTALEGGLITPSLLVINYVFKRILATRSWISTFSEDRFARMQVIQRAFTHAVSISQDSDVAYRTSSAVFQLLRRIRKSIESLEKDDFVIIPGGWRSGSAGHAILYVIERVHERQFRFVVVNTGEGIAYHLQRASSSKIKYQTAACINNVSPERLLDEGWWLAVLGMFLFPQPQNTSTRFYQKYLPMLVDTPLESV
;
A
#
# COMPACT_ATOMS: atom_id res chain seq x y z
N ARG A 1 -35.54 3.35 -7.09
CA ARG A 1 -34.51 2.89 -8.06
C ARG A 1 -33.25 3.76 -7.98
N GLU A 2 -33.39 5.10 -8.00
CA GLU A 2 -32.31 6.06 -7.73
C GLU A 2 -31.59 5.84 -6.40
N ASP A 3 -32.35 5.53 -5.36
CA ASP A 3 -31.83 5.35 -4.01
C ASP A 3 -30.92 4.11 -3.86
N ALA A 4 -31.18 3.06 -4.65
CA ALA A 4 -30.33 1.88 -4.72
C ALA A 4 -29.05 2.13 -5.52
N LEU A 5 -29.13 2.92 -6.60
CA LEU A 5 -27.97 3.33 -7.38
C LEU A 5 -27.02 4.21 -6.57
N ASN A 6 -27.55 5.13 -5.76
CA ASN A 6 -26.73 5.94 -4.85
C ASN A 6 -26.00 5.06 -3.82
N LYS A 7 -26.70 4.06 -3.25
CA LYS A 7 -26.10 3.14 -2.25
C LYS A 7 -24.95 2.30 -2.82
N LEU A 8 -25.04 1.89 -4.08
CA LEU A 8 -24.07 1.04 -4.80
C LEU A 8 -23.12 1.82 -5.73
N SER A 9 -23.06 3.15 -5.58
CA SER A 9 -22.17 4.00 -6.38
C SER A 9 -20.91 4.38 -5.60
N LEU A 10 -19.84 4.64 -6.34
CA LEU A 10 -18.64 5.33 -5.84
C LEU A 10 -18.77 6.86 -5.98
N THR A 11 -20.00 7.39 -5.94
CA THR A 11 -20.25 8.83 -6.00
C THR A 11 -19.51 9.53 -4.85
N GLY A 12 -18.54 10.36 -5.19
CA GLY A 12 -17.62 11.02 -4.24
C GLY A 12 -16.15 10.53 -4.31
N VAL A 13 -15.89 9.44 -5.05
CA VAL A 13 -14.52 8.94 -5.33
C VAL A 13 -14.15 9.14 -6.80
N THR A 14 -15.09 8.87 -7.71
CA THR A 14 -14.90 9.06 -9.16
C THR A 14 -15.77 10.22 -9.67
N PRO A 15 -15.30 10.96 -10.69
CA PRO A 15 -16.05 12.11 -11.24
C PRO A 15 -17.35 11.69 -11.92
N ASN A 16 -17.43 10.46 -12.43
CA ASN A 16 -18.64 9.91 -13.02
C ASN A 16 -19.37 9.04 -11.98
N ARG A 17 -20.71 9.17 -11.88
CA ARG A 17 -21.55 8.25 -11.08
C ARG A 17 -21.56 6.87 -11.69
N LEU A 18 -20.44 6.16 -11.57
CA LEU A 18 -20.31 4.79 -12.01
C LEU A 18 -20.80 3.87 -10.89
N PRO A 19 -21.64 2.88 -11.23
CA PRO A 19 -21.90 1.78 -10.31
C PRO A 19 -20.59 1.09 -9.93
N ILE A 20 -20.49 0.59 -8.68
CA ILE A 20 -19.26 -0.01 -8.16
C ILE A 20 -18.72 -1.16 -9.02
N TRP A 21 -19.60 -1.93 -9.70
CA TRP A 21 -19.20 -3.03 -10.58
C TRP A 21 -18.54 -2.58 -11.89
N ARG A 22 -18.52 -1.28 -12.19
CA ARG A 22 -17.79 -0.70 -13.32
C ARG A 22 -16.44 -0.10 -12.92
N ASP A 23 -16.15 -0.05 -11.63
CA ASP A 23 -14.85 0.38 -11.13
C ASP A 23 -13.84 -0.78 -11.21
N GLY A 24 -12.58 -0.50 -11.53
CA GLY A 24 -11.53 -1.52 -11.66
C GLY A 24 -11.25 -2.31 -10.37
N ALA A 25 -11.59 -1.75 -9.20
CA ALA A 25 -11.48 -2.48 -7.94
C ALA A 25 -12.44 -3.67 -7.85
N PHE A 26 -13.61 -3.60 -8.51
CA PHE A 26 -14.59 -4.68 -8.47
C PHE A 26 -14.12 -5.96 -9.20
N PRO A 27 -13.74 -5.92 -10.49
CA PRO A 27 -13.21 -7.10 -11.15
C PRO A 27 -11.90 -7.58 -10.51
N GLY A 28 -11.08 -6.68 -9.94
CA GLY A 28 -9.91 -7.08 -9.14
C GLY A 28 -10.25 -7.90 -7.89
N LEU A 29 -11.44 -7.72 -7.30
CA LEU A 29 -11.89 -8.49 -6.13
C LEU A 29 -12.60 -9.80 -6.48
N PHE A 30 -13.36 -9.81 -7.59
CA PHE A 30 -14.29 -10.90 -7.91
C PHE A 30 -13.95 -11.67 -9.20
N CYS A 31 -13.08 -11.14 -10.03
CA CYS A 31 -12.80 -11.64 -11.38
C CYS A 31 -11.30 -11.85 -11.63
N ASP A 32 -10.50 -12.00 -10.59
CA ASP A 32 -9.03 -12.14 -10.66
C ASP A 32 -8.59 -13.21 -11.70
N SER A 33 -9.25 -14.38 -11.72
CA SER A 33 -9.00 -15.45 -12.69
C SER A 33 -9.41 -15.15 -14.14
N TYR A 34 -10.14 -14.06 -14.38
CA TYR A 34 -10.70 -13.69 -15.69
C TYR A 34 -10.15 -12.37 -16.22
N ILE A 35 -9.36 -11.65 -15.43
CA ILE A 35 -8.75 -10.37 -15.81
C ILE A 35 -7.28 -10.49 -16.16
N GLU A 36 -6.71 -11.70 -16.14
CA GLU A 36 -5.34 -11.95 -16.58
C GLU A 36 -5.12 -11.43 -18.02
N ASN A 37 -4.03 -10.72 -18.24
CA ASN A 37 -3.66 -10.00 -19.47
C ASN A 37 -4.66 -8.92 -19.93
N THR A 38 -5.44 -8.32 -19.03
CA THR A 38 -6.36 -7.22 -19.34
C THR A 38 -5.91 -5.89 -18.73
N ALA A 39 -6.49 -4.77 -19.19
CA ALA A 39 -6.26 -3.46 -18.55
C ALA A 39 -6.82 -3.35 -17.11
N LEU A 40 -7.49 -4.39 -16.63
CA LEU A 40 -7.96 -4.52 -15.25
C LEU A 40 -6.98 -5.32 -14.40
N GLU A 41 -5.99 -5.97 -15.02
CA GLU A 41 -4.89 -6.65 -14.35
C GLU A 41 -3.89 -5.64 -13.78
N GLY A 42 -3.41 -5.89 -12.56
CA GLY A 42 -2.49 -4.97 -11.89
C GLY A 42 -3.23 -3.73 -11.38
N GLY A 43 -3.78 -3.84 -10.17
CA GLY A 43 -4.57 -2.78 -9.55
C GLY A 43 -3.86 -1.43 -9.53
N LEU A 44 -4.54 -0.37 -9.99
CA LEU A 44 -4.07 0.99 -9.81
C LEU A 44 -4.12 1.35 -8.32
N ILE A 45 -2.96 1.67 -7.75
CA ILE A 45 -2.82 1.88 -6.31
C ILE A 45 -3.63 3.08 -5.80
N THR A 46 -3.58 4.24 -6.48
CA THR A 46 -4.33 5.44 -6.08
C THR A 46 -5.86 5.22 -6.09
N PRO A 47 -6.48 4.71 -7.18
CA PRO A 47 -7.90 4.37 -7.18
C PRO A 47 -8.29 3.37 -6.09
N SER A 48 -7.48 2.32 -5.89
CA SER A 48 -7.75 1.30 -4.86
C SER A 48 -7.76 1.89 -3.46
N LEU A 49 -6.79 2.74 -3.14
CA LEU A 49 -6.72 3.45 -1.85
C LEU A 49 -7.90 4.41 -1.65
N LEU A 50 -8.32 5.12 -2.72
CA LEU A 50 -9.48 6.00 -2.67
C LEU A 50 -10.77 5.23 -2.37
N VAL A 51 -10.99 4.09 -3.03
CA VAL A 51 -12.17 3.24 -2.80
C VAL A 51 -12.17 2.69 -1.37
N ILE A 52 -11.05 2.13 -0.90
CA ILE A 52 -10.94 1.60 0.46
C ILE A 52 -11.16 2.70 1.51
N ASN A 53 -10.53 3.86 1.34
CA ASN A 53 -10.72 4.98 2.28
C ASN A 53 -12.17 5.48 2.31
N TYR A 54 -12.84 5.52 1.15
CA TYR A 54 -14.25 5.86 1.07
C TYR A 54 -15.15 4.85 1.80
N VAL A 55 -14.87 3.55 1.64
CA VAL A 55 -15.58 2.49 2.37
C VAL A 55 -15.40 2.65 3.87
N PHE A 56 -14.17 2.88 4.35
CA PHE A 56 -13.93 3.14 5.78
C PHE A 56 -14.71 4.36 6.30
N LYS A 57 -14.71 5.47 5.55
CA LYS A 57 -15.49 6.66 5.93
C LYS A 57 -16.98 6.36 6.03
N ARG A 58 -17.55 5.59 5.08
CA ARG A 58 -18.98 5.22 5.11
C ARG A 58 -19.32 4.30 6.28
N ILE A 59 -18.48 3.31 6.56
CA ILE A 59 -18.65 2.40 7.70
C ILE A 59 -18.66 3.19 9.02
N LEU A 60 -17.66 4.06 9.21
CA LEU A 60 -17.52 4.87 10.42
C LEU A 60 -18.67 5.87 10.61
N ALA A 61 -19.20 6.43 9.52
CA ALA A 61 -20.32 7.37 9.56
C ALA A 61 -21.67 6.69 9.85
N THR A 62 -21.89 5.49 9.29
CA THR A 62 -23.22 4.85 9.37
C THR A 62 -23.35 3.98 10.61
N ARG A 63 -22.26 3.34 11.08
CA ARG A 63 -22.13 2.35 12.19
C ARG A 63 -23.08 1.14 12.16
N SER A 64 -24.30 1.28 11.64
CA SER A 64 -25.35 0.25 11.61
C SER A 64 -25.00 -0.98 10.78
N TRP A 65 -24.07 -0.84 9.83
CA TRP A 65 -23.61 -1.97 9.00
C TRP A 65 -22.75 -2.95 9.80
N ILE A 66 -22.22 -2.52 10.95
CA ILE A 66 -21.33 -3.32 11.78
C ILE A 66 -21.74 -3.18 13.25
N SER A 67 -22.97 -3.58 13.57
CA SER A 67 -23.53 -3.54 14.92
C SER A 67 -22.78 -4.40 15.94
N THR A 68 -21.93 -5.31 15.49
CA THR A 68 -21.12 -6.21 16.33
C THR A 68 -19.76 -5.62 16.73
N PHE A 69 -19.40 -4.44 16.23
CA PHE A 69 -18.14 -3.80 16.63
C PHE A 69 -18.28 -3.11 17.98
N SER A 70 -17.35 -3.40 18.89
CA SER A 70 -17.18 -2.62 20.12
C SER A 70 -16.61 -1.24 19.80
N GLU A 71 -16.75 -0.30 20.73
CA GLU A 71 -16.15 1.05 20.59
C GLU A 71 -14.62 0.99 20.42
N ASP A 72 -13.93 0.03 21.05
CA ASP A 72 -12.48 -0.20 20.81
C ASP A 72 -12.19 -0.56 19.34
N ARG A 73 -13.00 -1.42 18.72
CA ARG A 73 -12.83 -1.75 17.30
C ARG A 73 -13.12 -0.56 16.40
N PHE A 74 -14.09 0.28 16.75
CA PHE A 74 -14.33 1.55 16.05
C PHE A 74 -13.15 2.51 16.17
N ALA A 75 -12.57 2.65 17.36
CA ALA A 75 -11.37 3.47 17.56
C ALA A 75 -10.19 2.97 16.71
N ARG A 76 -9.95 1.66 16.68
CA ARG A 76 -8.92 1.05 15.80
C ARG A 76 -9.22 1.28 14.32
N MET A 77 -10.48 1.16 13.90
CA MET A 77 -10.89 1.43 12.53
C MET A 77 -10.68 2.90 12.14
N GLN A 78 -10.88 3.84 13.07
CA GLN A 78 -10.56 5.26 12.85
C GLN A 78 -9.06 5.49 12.65
N VAL A 79 -8.19 4.81 13.43
CA VAL A 79 -6.74 4.85 13.23
C VAL A 79 -6.37 4.37 11.82
N ILE A 80 -6.90 3.20 11.42
CA ILE A 80 -6.69 2.64 10.07
C ILE A 80 -7.19 3.62 8.99
N GLN A 81 -8.37 4.20 9.15
CA GLN A 81 -8.93 5.16 8.20
C GLN A 81 -8.05 6.41 8.03
N ARG A 82 -7.46 6.91 9.13
CA ARG A 82 -6.48 8.02 9.06
C ARG A 82 -5.23 7.62 8.29
N ALA A 83 -4.69 6.43 8.55
CA ALA A 83 -3.54 5.90 7.82
C ALA A 83 -3.83 5.76 6.30
N PHE A 84 -5.01 5.27 5.92
CA PHE A 84 -5.43 5.21 4.51
C PHE A 84 -5.66 6.60 3.90
N THR A 85 -6.14 7.58 4.67
CA THR A 85 -6.27 8.96 4.17
C THR A 85 -4.91 9.57 3.88
N HIS A 86 -3.93 9.34 4.76
CA HIS A 86 -2.55 9.73 4.54
C HIS A 86 -1.97 9.03 3.30
N ALA A 87 -2.15 7.71 3.19
CA ALA A 87 -1.69 6.92 2.05
C ALA A 87 -2.27 7.41 0.71
N VAL A 88 -3.56 7.76 0.66
CA VAL A 88 -4.18 8.37 -0.53
C VAL A 88 -3.43 9.64 -0.94
N SER A 89 -3.10 10.50 0.03
CA SER A 89 -2.42 11.75 -0.27
C SER A 89 -0.98 11.52 -0.76
N ILE A 90 -0.24 10.58 -0.17
CA ILE A 90 1.08 10.17 -0.67
C ILE A 90 0.97 9.58 -2.07
N SER A 91 -0.05 8.76 -2.35
CA SER A 91 -0.28 8.17 -3.68
C SER A 91 -0.53 9.24 -4.75
N GLN A 92 -1.31 10.26 -4.42
CA GLN A 92 -1.56 11.40 -5.31
C GLN A 92 -0.28 12.21 -5.59
N ASP A 93 0.54 12.44 -4.56
CA ASP A 93 1.85 13.09 -4.72
C ASP A 93 2.79 12.24 -5.59
N SER A 94 2.75 10.91 -5.45
CA SER A 94 3.47 9.98 -6.33
C SER A 94 3.00 10.07 -7.77
N ASP A 95 1.70 10.22 -8.02
CA ASP A 95 1.16 10.42 -9.37
C ASP A 95 1.61 11.74 -10.01
N VAL A 96 1.84 12.79 -9.20
CA VAL A 96 2.44 14.06 -9.62
C VAL A 96 3.94 13.88 -9.87
N ALA A 97 4.67 13.27 -8.94
CA ALA A 97 6.11 13.02 -9.06
C ALA A 97 6.47 12.13 -10.26
N TYR A 98 5.61 11.18 -10.61
CA TYR A 98 5.73 10.36 -11.82
C TYR A 98 5.69 11.20 -13.11
N ARG A 99 4.90 12.27 -13.14
CA ARG A 99 4.77 13.17 -14.31
C ARG A 99 5.77 14.32 -14.30
N THR A 100 6.32 14.64 -13.13
CA THR A 100 7.10 15.85 -12.92
C THR A 100 8.26 15.57 -11.96
N SER A 101 9.45 15.38 -12.51
CA SER A 101 10.65 15.00 -11.75
C SER A 101 11.00 15.98 -10.62
N SER A 102 10.66 17.27 -10.74
CA SER A 102 10.90 18.26 -9.69
C SER A 102 10.06 18.03 -8.43
N ALA A 103 8.93 17.31 -8.51
CA ALA A 103 8.09 16.98 -7.37
C ALA A 103 8.58 15.76 -6.57
N VAL A 104 9.55 15.00 -7.10
CA VAL A 104 10.10 13.79 -6.44
C VAL A 104 10.72 14.14 -5.08
N PHE A 105 11.53 15.20 -5.01
CA PHE A 105 12.14 15.62 -3.74
C PHE A 105 11.11 16.12 -2.72
N GLN A 106 9.99 16.67 -3.17
CA GLN A 106 8.90 17.09 -2.27
C GLN A 106 8.21 15.88 -1.67
N LEU A 107 7.94 14.85 -2.49
CA LEU A 107 7.41 13.56 -2.03
C LEU A 107 8.33 12.88 -1.01
N LEU A 108 9.64 12.80 -1.29
CA LEU A 108 10.61 12.20 -0.36
C LEU A 108 10.64 12.92 0.99
N ARG A 109 10.68 14.25 0.97
CA ARG A 109 10.62 15.07 2.20
C ARG A 109 9.33 14.85 2.96
N ARG A 110 8.19 14.71 2.27
CA ARG A 110 6.89 14.46 2.90
C ARG A 110 6.85 13.08 3.56
N ILE A 111 7.37 12.06 2.89
CA ILE A 111 7.50 10.70 3.43
C ILE A 111 8.37 10.71 4.68
N ARG A 112 9.56 11.30 4.58
CA ARG A 112 10.48 11.43 5.72
C ARG A 112 9.81 12.09 6.92
N LYS A 113 9.17 13.26 6.72
CA LYS A 113 8.45 13.97 7.78
C LYS A 113 7.34 13.12 8.40
N SER A 114 6.62 12.35 7.58
CA SER A 114 5.54 11.48 8.04
C SER A 114 6.06 10.35 8.94
N ILE A 115 7.24 9.81 8.63
CA ILE A 115 7.90 8.78 9.46
C ILE A 115 8.51 9.40 10.73
N GLU A 116 9.17 10.56 10.60
CA GLU A 116 9.77 11.28 11.73
C GLU A 116 8.72 11.65 12.78
N SER A 117 7.53 12.09 12.34
CA SER A 117 6.43 12.52 13.20
C SER A 117 5.63 11.38 13.85
N LEU A 118 5.94 10.12 13.55
CA LEU A 118 5.23 9.00 14.17
C LEU A 118 5.46 9.02 15.68
N GLU A 119 4.39 8.88 16.45
CA GLU A 119 4.45 8.57 17.87
C GLU A 119 4.66 7.06 18.08
N LYS A 120 5.03 6.66 19.29
CA LYS A 120 5.14 5.23 19.64
C LYS A 120 3.80 4.54 19.38
N ASP A 121 3.85 3.34 18.80
CA ASP A 121 2.71 2.49 18.44
C ASP A 121 1.80 3.08 17.34
N ASP A 122 2.21 4.19 16.71
CA ASP A 122 1.57 4.73 15.52
C ASP A 122 2.26 4.24 14.24
N PHE A 123 1.55 4.34 13.12
CA PHE A 123 2.04 3.86 11.84
C PHE A 123 1.56 4.70 10.64
N VAL A 124 2.37 4.67 9.58
CA VAL A 124 1.98 5.20 8.26
C VAL A 124 1.99 4.10 7.20
N ILE A 125 1.18 4.31 6.17
CA ILE A 125 1.16 3.45 4.98
C ILE A 125 1.74 4.25 3.82
N ILE A 126 2.77 3.71 3.18
CA ILE A 126 3.42 4.31 2.01
C ILE A 126 3.15 3.41 0.80
N PRO A 127 2.36 3.89 -0.17
CA PRO A 127 2.14 3.20 -1.43
C PRO A 127 3.42 3.13 -2.26
N GLY A 128 3.70 1.98 -2.89
CA GLY A 128 4.88 1.80 -3.72
C GLY A 128 4.80 0.58 -4.64
N GLY A 129 5.97 0.02 -4.95
CA GLY A 129 6.12 -1.11 -5.87
C GLY A 129 7.12 -0.83 -6.97
N TRP A 130 6.90 -1.43 -8.13
CA TRP A 130 7.80 -1.30 -9.27
C TRP A 130 7.05 -1.31 -10.58
N ARG A 131 7.67 -0.71 -11.60
CA ARG A 131 7.20 -0.71 -12.98
C ARG A 131 8.36 -1.03 -13.91
N SER A 132 8.22 -2.11 -14.68
CA SER A 132 8.96 -2.29 -15.91
C SER A 132 8.26 -1.50 -17.03
N GLY A 133 8.93 -1.22 -18.15
CA GLY A 133 8.31 -0.46 -19.24
C GLY A 133 7.01 -1.07 -19.81
N SER A 134 6.74 -2.35 -19.52
CA SER A 134 5.60 -3.12 -20.02
C SER A 134 4.67 -3.69 -18.94
N ALA A 135 5.08 -3.68 -17.67
CA ALA A 135 4.30 -4.24 -16.57
C ALA A 135 4.59 -3.49 -15.26
N GLY A 136 3.74 -3.65 -14.26
CA GLY A 136 4.00 -3.07 -12.94
C GLY A 136 3.28 -3.83 -11.86
N HIS A 137 3.82 -3.75 -10.65
CA HIS A 137 3.25 -4.39 -9.48
C HIS A 137 3.21 -3.41 -8.31
N ALA A 138 2.04 -3.29 -7.70
CA ALA A 138 1.77 -2.38 -6.61
C ALA A 138 1.89 -3.12 -5.28
N ILE A 139 2.59 -2.52 -4.31
CA ILE A 139 2.69 -3.03 -2.93
C ILE A 139 2.49 -1.89 -1.93
N LEU A 140 2.29 -2.23 -0.67
CA LEU A 140 2.22 -1.25 0.42
C LEU A 140 3.39 -1.47 1.38
N TYR A 141 3.97 -0.37 1.86
CA TYR A 141 4.88 -0.38 2.99
C TYR A 141 4.13 0.12 4.22
N VAL A 142 4.15 -0.62 5.32
CA VAL A 142 3.63 -0.15 6.62
C VAL A 142 4.81 0.09 7.54
N ILE A 143 4.91 1.30 8.06
CA ILE A 143 6.00 1.73 8.93
C ILE A 143 5.40 2.03 10.28
N GLU A 144 5.80 1.29 11.30
CA GLU A 144 5.34 1.42 12.67
C GLU A 144 6.51 1.84 13.56
N ARG A 145 6.32 2.85 14.40
CA ARG A 145 7.33 3.22 15.41
C ARG A 145 7.10 2.38 16.66
N VAL A 146 7.96 1.39 16.90
CA VAL A 146 7.85 0.48 18.06
C VAL A 146 8.48 1.12 19.31
N HIS A 147 9.62 1.80 19.15
CA HIS A 147 10.30 2.58 20.19
C HIS A 147 10.94 3.85 19.60
N GLU A 148 11.53 4.71 20.43
CA GLU A 148 12.17 5.95 20.01
C GLU A 148 13.25 5.75 18.92
N ARG A 149 13.98 4.63 18.99
CA ARG A 149 15.08 4.29 18.07
C ARG A 149 14.84 3.02 17.27
N GLN A 150 13.58 2.59 17.15
CA GLN A 150 13.28 1.29 16.56
C GLN A 150 11.96 1.34 15.82
N PHE A 151 12.02 0.99 14.53
CA PHE A 151 10.86 0.86 13.68
C PHE A 151 10.65 -0.60 13.27
N ARG A 152 9.41 -0.89 12.91
CA ARG A 152 9.04 -2.08 12.16
C ARG A 152 8.67 -1.64 10.75
N PHE A 153 9.27 -2.27 9.76
CA PHE A 153 8.98 -2.06 8.35
C PHE A 153 8.27 -3.30 7.81
N VAL A 154 7.07 -3.15 7.28
CA VAL A 154 6.27 -4.27 6.77
C VAL A 154 6.04 -4.09 5.29
N VAL A 155 6.39 -5.11 4.51
CA VAL A 155 6.05 -5.19 3.08
C VAL A 155 4.76 -5.97 2.94
N VAL A 156 3.71 -5.34 2.41
CA VAL A 156 2.44 -5.99 2.07
C VAL A 156 2.38 -6.23 0.56
N ASN A 157 2.48 -7.50 0.18
CA ASN A 157 2.50 -7.96 -1.20
C ASN A 157 1.57 -9.18 -1.36
N THR A 158 0.88 -9.28 -2.49
CA THR A 158 -0.03 -10.40 -2.83
C THR A 158 0.24 -10.99 -4.21
N GLY A 159 1.24 -10.49 -4.96
CA GLY A 159 1.51 -10.90 -6.35
C GLY A 159 2.99 -11.12 -6.63
N GLU A 160 3.52 -10.48 -7.67
CA GLU A 160 4.93 -10.68 -8.07
C GLU A 160 5.88 -10.45 -6.88
N GLY A 161 6.78 -11.40 -6.63
CA GLY A 161 7.69 -11.35 -5.48
C GLY A 161 7.15 -11.94 -4.17
N ILE A 162 5.91 -12.44 -4.13
CA ILE A 162 5.37 -13.12 -2.94
C ILE A 162 6.21 -14.33 -2.50
N ALA A 163 6.96 -14.94 -3.42
CA ALA A 163 7.89 -16.03 -3.12
C ALA A 163 9.00 -15.65 -2.11
N TYR A 164 9.31 -14.35 -1.95
CA TYR A 164 10.23 -13.86 -0.94
C TYR A 164 9.63 -13.76 0.47
N HIS A 165 8.32 -13.95 0.61
CA HIS A 165 7.65 -13.94 1.91
C HIS A 165 7.62 -15.34 2.53
N LEU A 166 7.41 -15.42 3.85
CA LEU A 166 7.26 -16.67 4.57
C LEU A 166 6.13 -17.53 3.96
N GLN A 167 6.46 -18.81 3.77
CA GLN A 167 5.59 -19.77 3.10
C GLN A 167 5.22 -20.88 4.05
N ARG A 168 3.98 -21.35 3.97
CA ARG A 168 3.51 -22.54 4.65
C ARG A 168 2.91 -23.49 3.62
N ALA A 169 3.54 -24.64 3.44
CA ALA A 169 2.95 -25.72 2.66
C ALA A 169 1.67 -26.21 3.35
N SER A 170 0.62 -26.40 2.57
CA SER A 170 -0.60 -27.12 2.97
C SER A 170 -0.86 -28.24 1.97
N SER A 171 -1.74 -29.19 2.32
CA SER A 171 -1.99 -30.39 1.51
C SER A 171 -2.40 -30.12 0.06
N SER A 172 -2.93 -28.94 -0.25
CA SER A 172 -3.45 -28.61 -1.59
C SER A 172 -2.79 -27.40 -2.27
N LYS A 173 -2.00 -26.60 -1.53
CA LYS A 173 -1.30 -25.40 -2.06
C LYS A 173 -0.28 -24.83 -1.09
N ILE A 174 0.67 -24.07 -1.61
CA ILE A 174 1.54 -23.20 -0.79
C ILE A 174 0.75 -21.95 -0.41
N LYS A 175 0.70 -21.63 0.88
CA LYS A 175 0.13 -20.38 1.39
C LYS A 175 1.28 -19.43 1.72
N TYR A 176 1.16 -18.19 1.31
CA TYR A 176 2.16 -17.15 1.56
C TYR A 176 1.63 -16.15 2.58
N GLN A 177 2.50 -15.71 3.49
CA GLN A 177 2.19 -14.60 4.38
C GLN A 177 2.32 -13.30 3.59
N THR A 178 1.22 -12.58 3.38
CA THR A 178 1.21 -11.37 2.52
C THR A 178 1.89 -10.17 3.16
N ALA A 179 2.07 -10.16 4.47
CA ALA A 179 2.77 -9.13 5.22
C ALA A 179 4.11 -9.67 5.76
N ALA A 180 5.22 -9.31 5.11
CA ALA A 180 6.57 -9.62 5.58
C ALA A 180 7.04 -8.52 6.52
N CYS A 181 7.29 -8.87 7.78
CA CYS A 181 7.69 -7.93 8.82
C CYS A 181 9.20 -7.93 9.00
N ILE A 182 9.81 -6.75 8.97
CA ILE A 182 11.21 -6.51 9.26
C ILE A 182 11.26 -5.70 10.56
N ASN A 183 11.74 -6.34 11.62
CA ASN A 183 11.87 -5.72 12.92
C ASN A 183 13.22 -5.01 13.06
N ASN A 184 13.36 -4.18 14.10
CA ASN A 184 14.63 -3.57 14.49
C ASN A 184 15.23 -2.63 13.43
N VAL A 185 14.41 -1.99 12.59
CA VAL A 185 14.91 -1.04 11.59
C VAL A 185 15.31 0.25 12.30
N SER A 186 16.54 0.70 12.07
CA SER A 186 17.06 1.92 12.70
C SER A 186 16.49 3.18 12.03
N PRO A 187 16.34 4.29 12.77
CA PRO A 187 15.93 5.56 12.19
C PRO A 187 16.86 6.03 11.07
N GLU A 188 18.17 5.80 11.19
CA GLU A 188 19.17 6.23 10.21
C GLU A 188 18.95 5.57 8.86
N ARG A 189 18.62 4.26 8.85
CA ARG A 189 18.31 3.53 7.61
C ARG A 189 16.96 3.93 7.04
N LEU A 190 15.95 4.05 7.90
CA LEU A 190 14.58 4.29 7.47
C LEU A 190 14.32 5.72 7.01
N LEU A 191 15.07 6.69 7.53
CA LEU A 191 14.97 8.10 7.16
C LEU A 191 15.93 8.51 6.04
N ASP A 192 16.69 7.55 5.49
CA ASP A 192 17.59 7.78 4.36
C ASP A 192 16.79 8.10 3.08
N GLU A 193 16.90 9.34 2.61
CA GLU A 193 16.20 9.81 1.41
C GLU A 193 16.73 9.14 0.13
N GLY A 194 17.99 8.73 0.10
CA GLY A 194 18.59 8.01 -1.02
C GLY A 194 18.05 6.59 -1.16
N TRP A 195 17.82 5.91 -0.03
CA TRP A 195 17.14 4.62 0.00
C TRP A 195 15.69 4.75 -0.47
N TRP A 196 14.94 5.72 0.06
CA TRP A 196 13.56 5.97 -0.40
C TRP A 196 13.49 6.37 -1.88
N LEU A 197 14.44 7.16 -2.38
CA LEU A 197 14.55 7.47 -3.81
C LEU A 197 14.81 6.20 -4.63
N ALA A 198 15.65 5.29 -4.14
CA ALA A 198 15.92 4.03 -4.83
C ALA A 198 14.70 3.12 -4.87
N VAL A 199 13.95 3.01 -3.76
CA VAL A 199 12.75 2.17 -3.64
C VAL A 199 11.58 2.75 -4.42
N LEU A 200 11.19 4.02 -4.16
CA LEU A 200 10.08 4.66 -4.86
C LEU A 200 10.43 4.94 -6.33
N GLY A 201 11.71 5.17 -6.62
CA GLY A 201 12.20 5.32 -7.99
C GLY A 201 11.90 4.11 -8.87
N MET A 202 11.80 2.90 -8.31
CA MET A 202 11.37 1.72 -9.08
C MET A 202 9.96 1.86 -9.64
N PHE A 203 9.10 2.64 -8.98
CA PHE A 203 7.74 2.92 -9.39
C PHE A 203 7.64 4.23 -10.19
N LEU A 204 8.36 5.27 -9.78
CA LEU A 204 8.33 6.61 -10.39
C LEU A 204 9.08 6.69 -11.72
N PHE A 205 10.12 5.88 -11.89
CA PHE A 205 10.95 5.85 -13.11
C PHE A 205 10.96 4.43 -13.68
N PRO A 206 9.96 4.06 -14.50
CA PRO A 206 9.87 2.73 -15.05
C PRO A 206 11.12 2.35 -15.85
N GLN A 207 11.68 1.19 -15.53
CA GLN A 207 12.89 0.67 -16.17
C GLN A 207 12.77 -0.86 -16.26
N PRO A 208 13.28 -1.52 -17.32
CA PRO A 208 13.20 -2.98 -17.46
C PRO A 208 13.71 -3.76 -16.23
N GLN A 209 14.74 -3.23 -15.56
CA GLN A 209 15.36 -3.82 -14.38
C GLN A 209 14.59 -3.57 -13.06
N ASN A 210 13.45 -2.87 -13.07
CA ASN A 210 12.63 -2.66 -11.87
C ASN A 210 11.69 -3.85 -11.67
N THR A 211 12.19 -4.86 -10.96
CA THR A 211 11.48 -6.12 -10.71
C THR A 211 11.39 -6.41 -9.21
N SER A 212 10.54 -7.36 -8.84
CA SER A 212 10.49 -7.88 -7.47
C SER A 212 11.87 -8.29 -6.95
N THR A 213 12.66 -8.99 -7.76
CA THR A 213 14.03 -9.42 -7.43
C THR A 213 14.91 -8.24 -7.01
N ARG A 214 14.88 -7.14 -7.75
CA ARG A 214 15.68 -5.95 -7.40
C ARG A 214 15.21 -5.34 -6.08
N PHE A 215 13.91 -5.28 -5.82
CA PHE A 215 13.42 -4.80 -4.53
C PHE A 215 13.87 -5.70 -3.37
N TYR A 216 13.55 -7.00 -3.42
CA TYR A 216 13.79 -7.93 -2.31
C TYR A 216 15.26 -8.31 -2.11
N GLN A 217 16.07 -8.40 -3.17
CA GLN A 217 17.47 -8.83 -3.06
C GLN A 217 18.47 -7.67 -3.00
N LYS A 218 18.09 -6.46 -3.43
CA LYS A 218 19.01 -5.30 -3.42
C LYS A 218 18.60 -4.23 -2.43
N TYR A 219 17.37 -3.74 -2.47
CA TYR A 219 17.00 -2.57 -1.66
C TYR A 219 16.47 -2.91 -0.27
N LEU A 220 15.66 -3.96 -0.15
CA LEU A 220 15.13 -4.39 1.14
C LEU A 220 16.24 -4.80 2.13
N PRO A 221 17.31 -5.53 1.73
CA PRO A 221 18.41 -5.84 2.63
C PRO A 221 19.18 -4.62 3.11
N MET A 222 19.11 -3.48 2.43
CA MET A 222 19.80 -2.26 2.88
C MET A 222 19.15 -1.61 4.12
N LEU A 223 17.94 -2.03 4.50
CA LEU A 223 17.28 -1.58 5.73
C LEU A 223 17.76 -2.30 6.98
N VAL A 224 18.42 -3.45 6.84
CA VAL A 224 18.82 -4.30 7.95
C VAL A 224 20.31 -4.59 7.91
N ASP A 225 20.95 -4.66 9.07
CA ASP A 225 22.36 -5.03 9.17
C ASP A 225 22.55 -6.56 9.26
N THR A 226 21.47 -7.33 9.17
CA THR A 226 21.46 -8.80 9.19
C THR A 226 20.82 -9.36 7.92
N PRO A 227 21.18 -10.59 7.49
CA PRO A 227 20.52 -11.24 6.36
C PRO A 227 19.00 -11.32 6.58
N LEU A 228 18.19 -11.05 5.54
CA LEU A 228 16.71 -11.08 5.65
C LEU A 228 16.17 -12.44 6.12
N GLU A 229 16.89 -13.53 5.86
CA GLU A 229 16.56 -14.89 6.32
C GLU A 229 16.60 -15.04 7.84
N SER A 230 17.26 -14.11 8.54
CA SER A 230 17.45 -14.12 10.00
C SER A 230 16.55 -13.14 10.76
N VAL A 231 15.66 -12.42 10.05
CA VAL A 231 14.79 -11.35 10.58
C VAL A 231 13.37 -11.83 10.86
#